data_AF-A0A969MX76-F1
#
_entry.id   AF-A0A969MX76-F1
#
_cell.length_a   1.000
_cell.length_b   1.000
_cell.length_c   1.000
_cell.angle_alpha   90.00
_cell.angle_beta   90.00
_cell.angle_gamma   90.00
#
_symmetry.space_group_name_H-M   'P 1'
#
loop_
_entity.id
_entity.type
_entity.pdbx_description
1 polymer ?
#
loop_
_entity_poly.entity_id
_entity_poly.type
_entity_poly.pdbx_seq_one_letter_code
_entity_poly.pdbx_strand_id
1 'polypeptide(L)'
;MVHSWWEIKVLCDPALEDSIFWRLERFGCRGTATQSQKRLYVVTAYLPEDDAQMLDLAALALWLRQDALCLEVATPILEWDLIDEQDWASSWKQHWEPTKIGDRFLIYPAWLDSPGVIDRLLLRLDPGVAFGTGAHATTQLCLESLEMRLESNSSRSILVDIGCGSGILSIGSILLGAGKVYAVDTDSLAVQSARINRKLNRILPQQMVVEQGSVER
;
A
#
# COMPACT_ATOMS: atom_id res chain seq x y z
N MET A 1 8.53 -18.86 8.90
CA MET A 1 7.87 -17.61 8.46
C MET A 1 8.63 -16.52 9.17
N VAL A 2 9.30 -15.66 8.42
CA VAL A 2 10.12 -14.59 8.98
C VAL A 2 9.16 -13.49 9.42
N HIS A 3 9.10 -13.20 10.72
CA HIS A 3 8.18 -12.18 11.25
C HIS A 3 8.81 -10.78 11.24
N SER A 4 10.14 -10.71 11.19
CA SER A 4 10.91 -9.47 11.33
C SER A 4 12.11 -9.46 10.37
N TRP A 5 12.47 -8.28 9.89
CA TRP A 5 13.52 -8.04 8.92
C TRP A 5 14.52 -7.02 9.46
N TRP A 6 15.79 -7.18 9.16
CA TRP A 6 16.77 -6.12 9.31
C TRP A 6 16.55 -5.08 8.21
N GLU A 7 16.23 -3.85 8.59
CA GLU A 7 16.37 -2.67 7.74
C GLU A 7 17.76 -2.09 7.94
N ILE A 8 18.60 -2.12 6.91
CA ILE A 8 19.98 -1.64 6.94
C ILE A 8 20.07 -0.36 6.12
N LYS A 9 20.49 0.75 6.72
CA LYS A 9 20.67 2.05 6.07
C LYS A 9 22.16 2.41 6.04
N VAL A 10 22.67 2.69 4.85
CA VAL A 10 24.05 3.13 4.63
C VAL A 10 24.04 4.56 4.11
N LEU A 11 24.44 5.52 4.94
CA LEU A 11 24.68 6.90 4.50
C LEU A 11 26.12 7.00 3.99
N CYS A 12 26.30 7.35 2.72
CA CYS A 12 27.60 7.32 2.06
C CYS A 12 27.83 8.47 1.07
N ASP A 13 29.09 8.63 0.67
CA ASP A 13 29.46 9.41 -0.50
C ASP A 13 28.91 8.72 -1.78
N PRO A 14 28.42 9.47 -2.79
CA PRO A 14 27.92 8.88 -4.04
C PRO A 14 28.93 7.96 -4.75
N ALA A 15 30.24 8.21 -4.60
CA ALA A 15 31.27 7.36 -5.20
C ALA A 15 31.28 5.92 -4.63
N LEU A 16 30.68 5.69 -3.47
CA LEU A 16 30.57 4.37 -2.85
C LEU A 16 29.29 3.62 -3.20
N GLU A 17 28.32 4.24 -3.88
CA GLU A 17 27.00 3.65 -4.12
C GLU A 17 27.10 2.24 -4.71
N ASP A 18 27.83 2.08 -5.81
CA ASP A 18 27.99 0.80 -6.48
C ASP A 18 28.66 -0.23 -5.57
N SER A 19 29.73 0.14 -4.87
CA SER A 19 30.45 -0.76 -3.96
C SER A 19 29.54 -1.25 -2.83
N ILE A 20 28.78 -0.33 -2.24
CA ILE A 20 27.83 -0.64 -1.17
C ILE A 20 26.72 -1.55 -1.69
N PHE A 21 26.16 -1.27 -2.87
CA PHE A 21 25.14 -2.12 -3.49
C PHE A 21 25.64 -3.57 -3.63
N TRP A 22 26.83 -3.78 -4.20
CA TRP A 22 27.39 -5.13 -4.37
C TRP A 22 27.73 -5.81 -3.04
N ARG A 23 28.16 -5.06 -2.03
CA ARG A 23 28.40 -5.59 -0.68
C ARG A 23 27.11 -6.07 -0.05
N LEU A 24 26.03 -5.31 -0.15
CA LEU A 24 24.72 -5.64 0.40
C LEU A 24 24.09 -6.84 -0.33
N GLU A 25 24.18 -6.89 -1.66
CA GLU A 25 23.72 -8.04 -2.43
C GLU A 25 24.48 -9.32 -2.03
N ARG A 26 25.82 -9.24 -1.93
CA ARG A 26 26.64 -10.39 -1.50
C ARG A 26 26.42 -10.78 -0.04
N PHE A 27 26.02 -9.83 0.80
CA PHE A 27 25.63 -10.06 2.18
C PHE A 27 24.30 -10.82 2.30
N GLY A 28 23.53 -10.90 1.21
CA GLY A 28 22.28 -11.67 1.14
C GLY A 28 21.01 -10.81 1.20
N CYS A 29 21.13 -9.48 1.13
CA CYS A 29 19.97 -8.59 1.14
C CYS A 29 19.04 -8.87 -0.04
N ARG A 30 17.73 -8.92 0.22
CA ARG A 30 16.69 -9.32 -0.75
C ARG A 30 16.01 -8.14 -1.46
N GLY A 31 16.45 -6.93 -1.16
CA GLY A 31 16.01 -5.70 -1.81
C GLY A 31 16.87 -4.53 -1.38
N THR A 32 17.10 -3.61 -2.29
CA THR A 32 17.92 -2.40 -2.08
C THR A 32 17.25 -1.21 -2.75
N ALA A 33 17.29 -0.04 -2.11
CA ALA A 33 16.84 1.22 -2.68
C ALA A 33 17.85 2.33 -2.35
N THR A 34 18.17 3.16 -3.33
CA THR A 34 19.01 4.35 -3.10
C THR A 34 18.17 5.62 -3.12
N GLN A 35 18.40 6.49 -2.15
CA GLN A 35 17.85 7.85 -2.12
C GLN A 35 18.98 8.87 -2.05
N SER A 36 18.93 9.89 -2.92
CA SER A 36 19.84 11.04 -2.85
C SER A 36 19.37 12.05 -1.81
N GLN A 37 20.20 12.32 -0.80
CA GLN A 37 19.99 13.36 0.20
C GLN A 37 21.06 14.45 0.07
N LYS A 38 20.73 15.50 -0.70
CA LYS A 38 21.61 16.64 -1.01
C LYS A 38 22.89 16.22 -1.74
N ARG A 39 23.97 15.91 -1.00
CA ARG A 39 25.30 15.53 -1.50
C ARG A 39 25.73 14.12 -1.08
N LEU A 40 24.92 13.44 -0.27
CA LEU A 40 25.16 12.08 0.21
C LEU A 40 24.03 11.18 -0.26
N TYR A 41 24.33 9.89 -0.40
CA TYR A 41 23.34 8.87 -0.75
C TYR A 41 23.01 8.04 0.48
N VAL A 42 21.76 7.62 0.58
CA VAL A 42 21.30 6.63 1.55
C VAL A 42 20.90 5.39 0.78
N VAL A 43 21.67 4.31 0.96
CA VAL A 43 21.35 2.99 0.42
C VAL A 43 20.66 2.20 1.52
N THR A 44 19.38 1.88 1.33
CA THR A 44 18.59 1.06 2.25
C THR A 44 18.49 -0.36 1.70
N ALA A 45 18.71 -1.36 2.54
CA ALA A 45 18.59 -2.76 2.17
C ALA A 45 17.86 -3.58 3.23
N TYR A 46 17.26 -4.69 2.81
CA TYR A 46 16.43 -5.54 3.67
C TYR A 46 16.94 -6.97 3.69
N LEU A 47 17.04 -7.57 4.87
CA LEU A 47 17.49 -8.94 5.08
C LEU A 47 16.58 -9.61 6.13
N PRO A 48 16.14 -10.86 5.94
CA PRO A 48 15.44 -11.60 6.99
C PRO A 48 16.25 -11.65 8.29
N GLU A 49 15.60 -11.50 9.45
CA GLU A 49 16.30 -11.54 10.75
C GLU A 49 17.12 -12.83 10.92
N ASP A 50 16.57 -13.97 10.50
CA ASP A 50 17.21 -15.28 10.60
C ASP A 50 18.49 -15.43 9.76
N ASP A 51 18.70 -14.55 8.77
CA ASP A 51 19.80 -14.66 7.80
C ASP A 51 21.09 -13.93 8.29
N ALA A 52 21.03 -13.11 9.36
CA ALA A 52 22.22 -12.48 9.96
C ALA A 52 22.08 -12.11 11.43
N GLN A 53 23.19 -12.16 12.17
CA GLN A 53 23.30 -11.68 13.54
C GLN A 53 23.91 -10.28 13.60
N MET A 54 23.78 -9.60 14.75
CA MET A 54 24.40 -8.27 14.97
C MET A 54 25.91 -8.25 14.70
N LEU A 55 26.62 -9.36 14.95
CA LEU A 55 28.05 -9.50 14.65
C LEU A 55 28.34 -9.46 13.15
N ASP A 56 27.45 -10.02 12.32
CA ASP A 56 27.58 -10.00 10.87
C ASP A 56 27.36 -8.58 10.32
N LEU A 57 26.40 -7.84 10.89
CA LEU A 57 26.16 -6.43 10.57
C LEU A 57 27.35 -5.55 10.95
N ALA A 58 27.98 -5.81 12.10
CA ALA A 58 29.22 -5.13 12.48
C ALA A 58 30.38 -5.47 11.53
N ALA A 59 30.48 -6.71 11.05
CA ALA A 59 31.48 -7.10 10.04
C ALA A 59 31.24 -6.40 8.70
N LEU A 60 29.97 -6.25 8.28
CA LEU A 60 29.59 -5.46 7.11
C LEU A 60 30.06 -4.02 7.24
N ALA A 61 29.85 -3.36 8.39
CA ALA A 61 30.33 -2.00 8.63
C ALA A 61 31.85 -1.86 8.42
N LEU A 62 32.63 -2.85 8.85
CA LEU A 62 34.08 -2.86 8.66
C LEU A 62 34.48 -2.99 7.19
N TRP A 63 33.78 -3.83 6.41
CA TRP A 63 34.02 -3.93 4.97
C TRP A 63 33.68 -2.64 4.23
N LEU A 64 32.56 -2.00 4.56
CA LEU A 64 32.18 -0.72 3.96
C LEU A 64 33.20 0.39 4.28
N ARG A 65 33.73 0.39 5.52
CA ARG A 65 34.82 1.29 5.90
C ARG A 65 36.10 1.02 5.12
N GLN A 66 36.43 -0.23 4.86
CA GLN A 66 37.59 -0.60 4.04
C GLN A 66 37.46 -0.06 2.61
N ASP A 67 36.28 -0.22 1.99
CA ASP A 67 36.01 0.27 0.64
C ASP A 67 36.14 1.81 0.58
N ALA A 68 35.64 2.52 1.60
CA ALA A 68 35.79 3.97 1.71
C ALA A 68 37.25 4.44 1.80
N LEU A 69 38.09 3.70 2.53
CA LEU A 69 39.52 3.98 2.62
C LEU A 69 40.23 3.78 1.27
N CYS A 70 39.84 2.74 0.51
CA CYS A 70 40.41 2.49 -0.82
C CYS A 70 40.08 3.58 -1.84
N LEU A 71 38.94 4.25 -1.69
CA LEU A 71 38.49 5.34 -2.56
C LEU A 71 38.83 6.74 -2.02
N GLU A 72 39.49 6.83 -0.86
CA GLU A 72 39.84 8.09 -0.19
C GLU A 72 38.62 9.01 0.09
N VAL A 73 37.47 8.41 0.38
CA VAL A 73 36.22 9.13 0.68
C VAL A 73 35.83 9.02 2.16
N ALA A 74 34.81 9.77 2.56
CA ALA A 74 34.27 9.70 3.92
C ALA A 74 33.76 8.29 4.25
N THR A 75 34.02 7.85 5.48
CA THR A 75 33.53 6.55 5.97
C THR A 75 32.00 6.55 6.00
N PRO A 76 31.34 5.54 5.39
CA PRO A 76 29.89 5.45 5.42
C PRO A 76 29.40 5.16 6.84
N ILE A 77 28.21 5.67 7.16
CA ILE A 77 27.53 5.41 8.42
C ILE A 77 26.52 4.29 8.17
N LEU A 78 26.71 3.17 8.87
CA LEU A 78 25.78 2.04 8.85
C LEU A 78 24.87 2.13 10.07
N GLU A 79 23.57 2.19 9.81
CA GLU A 79 22.51 2.07 10.82
C GLU A 79 21.66 0.85 10.47
N TRP A 80 21.15 0.16 11.49
CA TRP A 80 20.23 -0.95 11.27
C TRP A 80 19.18 -1.02 12.38
N ASP A 81 17.99 -1.48 12.01
CA ASP A 81 16.89 -1.71 12.93
C ASP A 81 16.12 -2.98 12.57
N LEU A 82 15.41 -3.56 13.54
CA LEU A 82 14.47 -4.65 13.29
C LEU A 82 13.11 -4.06 12.96
N ILE A 83 12.59 -4.37 11.78
CA ILE A 83 11.25 -3.99 11.35
C ILE A 83 10.37 -5.23 11.25
N ASP A 84 9.17 -5.18 11.81
CA ASP A 84 8.20 -6.26 11.65
C ASP A 84 7.59 -6.21 10.25
N GLU A 85 7.33 -7.39 9.65
CA GLU A 85 6.72 -7.49 8.32
C GLU A 85 5.36 -6.77 8.25
N GLN A 86 4.63 -6.74 9.38
CA GLN A 86 3.36 -6.01 9.52
C GLN A 86 3.53 -4.48 9.53
N ASP A 87 4.64 -3.96 10.06
CA ASP A 87 4.94 -2.53 10.07
C ASP A 87 5.35 -2.05 8.67
N TRP A 88 6.12 -2.85 7.94
CA TRP A 88 6.39 -2.59 6.52
C TRP A 88 5.11 -2.56 5.69
N ALA A 89 4.27 -3.60 5.84
CA ALA A 89 2.99 -3.71 5.14
C ALA A 89 1.95 -2.67 5.57
N SER A 90 2.20 -1.87 6.61
CA SER A 90 1.31 -0.80 7.08
C SER A 90 1.91 0.61 6.99
N SER A 91 3.19 0.75 6.65
CA SER A 91 3.88 2.05 6.48
C SER A 91 3.19 2.99 5.48
N TRP A 92 2.57 2.44 4.43
CA TRP A 92 1.76 3.20 3.48
C TRP A 92 0.52 3.84 4.12
N LYS A 93 -0.02 3.27 5.21
CA LYS A 93 -1.19 3.80 5.91
C LYS A 93 -0.94 5.17 6.51
N GLN A 94 0.30 5.45 6.92
CA GLN A 94 0.69 6.74 7.52
C GLN A 94 0.65 7.90 6.51
N HIS A 95 0.80 7.58 5.21
CA HIS A 95 0.83 8.57 4.14
C HIS A 95 -0.48 8.64 3.36
N TRP A 96 -1.50 7.86 3.75
CA TRP A 96 -2.77 7.84 3.05
C TRP A 96 -3.74 8.85 3.66
N GLU A 97 -3.93 9.96 2.94
CA GLU A 97 -4.77 11.07 3.36
C GLU A 97 -6.19 10.98 2.76
N PRO A 98 -7.21 11.55 3.44
CA PRO A 98 -8.55 11.70 2.88
C PRO A 98 -8.52 12.37 1.51
N THR A 99 -9.06 11.68 0.49
CA THR A 99 -8.99 12.11 -0.90
C THR A 99 -10.38 12.44 -1.42
N LYS A 100 -10.56 13.65 -1.94
CA LYS A 100 -11.79 14.05 -2.64
C LYS A 100 -11.74 13.53 -4.08
N ILE A 101 -12.82 12.89 -4.52
CA ILE A 101 -12.98 12.41 -5.89
C ILE A 101 -14.28 12.99 -6.42
N GLY A 102 -14.26 13.55 -7.63
CA GLY A 102 -15.41 14.24 -8.20
C GLY A 102 -16.02 15.30 -7.29
N ASP A 103 -17.32 15.51 -7.46
CA ASP A 103 -18.06 16.50 -6.68
C ASP A 103 -18.65 15.92 -5.40
N ARG A 104 -18.89 14.60 -5.36
CA ARG A 104 -19.71 13.98 -4.31
C ARG A 104 -18.93 13.07 -3.38
N PHE A 105 -17.82 12.45 -3.78
CA PHE A 105 -17.12 11.49 -2.91
C PHE A 105 -16.03 12.10 -2.04
N LEU A 106 -15.86 11.50 -0.85
CA LEU A 106 -14.67 11.61 -0.02
C LEU A 106 -14.23 10.19 0.37
N ILE A 107 -13.09 9.76 -0.17
CA ILE A 107 -12.44 8.52 0.25
C ILE A 107 -11.74 8.77 1.57
N TYR A 108 -12.04 7.94 2.57
CA TYR A 108 -11.59 8.14 3.93
C TYR A 108 -10.95 6.87 4.51
N PRO A 109 -9.67 6.93 4.92
CA PRO A 109 -9.02 5.79 5.56
C PRO A 109 -9.78 5.32 6.81
N ALA A 110 -10.02 4.02 6.93
CA ALA A 110 -10.90 3.47 7.96
C ALA A 110 -10.40 3.65 9.40
N TRP A 111 -9.09 3.83 9.58
CA TRP A 111 -8.42 4.01 10.88
C TRP A 111 -8.40 5.46 11.37
N LEU A 112 -8.78 6.43 10.54
CA LEU A 112 -8.92 7.81 10.97
C LEU A 112 -10.26 8.01 11.70
N ASP A 113 -10.25 8.94 12.66
CA ASP A 113 -11.46 9.35 13.38
C ASP A 113 -12.55 9.81 12.42
N SER A 114 -13.81 9.73 12.86
CA SER A 114 -14.88 10.20 11.98
C SER A 114 -14.65 11.65 11.60
N PRO A 115 -14.63 11.97 10.30
CA PRO A 115 -14.69 13.36 9.90
C PRO A 115 -15.98 13.93 10.49
N GLY A 116 -15.96 15.22 10.83
CA GLY A 116 -17.11 15.93 11.39
C GLY A 116 -18.27 16.01 10.38
N VAL A 117 -18.99 17.12 10.36
CA VAL A 117 -20.04 17.30 9.34
C VAL A 117 -19.37 17.47 7.97
N ILE A 118 -19.70 16.61 7.01
CA ILE A 118 -19.23 16.68 5.62
C ILE A 118 -20.43 16.71 4.68
N ASP A 119 -20.34 17.52 3.63
CA ASP A 119 -21.33 17.62 2.55
C ASP A 119 -21.03 16.65 1.38
N ARG A 120 -20.34 15.53 1.66
CA ARG A 120 -19.90 14.54 0.66
C ARG A 120 -20.26 13.13 1.10
N LEU A 121 -20.47 12.25 0.13
CA LEU A 121 -20.60 10.81 0.32
C LEU A 121 -19.29 10.25 0.85
N LEU A 122 -19.30 9.92 2.15
CA LEU A 122 -18.15 9.34 2.84
C LEU A 122 -18.00 7.87 2.46
N LEU A 123 -16.86 7.53 1.85
CA LEU A 123 -16.50 6.18 1.47
C LEU A 123 -15.32 5.73 2.32
N ARG A 124 -15.59 4.95 3.38
CA ARG A 124 -14.57 4.42 4.29
C ARG A 124 -13.89 3.19 3.68
N LEU A 125 -12.56 3.18 3.62
CA LEU A 125 -11.82 2.04 3.09
C LEU A 125 -10.68 1.62 4.00
N ASP A 126 -10.53 0.31 4.15
CA ASP A 126 -9.29 -0.35 4.48
C ASP A 126 -8.94 -1.29 3.31
N PRO A 127 -8.08 -0.86 2.38
CA PRO A 127 -7.74 -1.67 1.23
C PRO A 127 -6.94 -2.91 1.67
N GLY A 128 -6.29 -2.88 2.84
CA GLY A 128 -5.43 -3.97 3.31
C GLY A 128 -4.37 -4.29 2.27
N VAL A 129 -4.36 -5.55 1.79
CA VAL A 129 -3.50 -6.04 0.70
C VAL A 129 -4.17 -6.01 -0.69
N ALA A 130 -5.44 -5.62 -0.78
CA ALA A 130 -6.19 -5.66 -2.03
C ALA A 130 -5.99 -4.38 -2.86
N PHE A 131 -5.99 -4.55 -4.19
CA PHE A 131 -5.93 -3.44 -5.14
C PHE A 131 -7.21 -2.59 -5.07
N GLY A 132 -7.09 -1.28 -5.35
CA GLY A 132 -8.23 -0.36 -5.39
C GLY A 132 -8.33 0.59 -4.19
N THR A 133 -7.24 1.26 -3.82
CA THR A 133 -7.23 2.30 -2.78
C THR A 133 -7.95 3.59 -3.18
N GLY A 134 -8.36 3.75 -4.44
CA GLY A 134 -8.92 5.00 -4.95
C GLY A 134 -7.89 6.08 -5.29
N ALA A 135 -6.60 5.85 -5.00
CA ALA A 135 -5.50 6.75 -5.38
C ALA A 135 -5.13 6.65 -6.87
N HIS A 136 -5.49 5.54 -7.53
CA HIS A 136 -5.17 5.33 -8.94
C HIS A 136 -6.16 6.09 -9.84
N ALA A 137 -5.64 6.77 -10.88
CA ALA A 137 -6.43 7.63 -11.76
C ALA A 137 -7.63 6.91 -12.42
N THR A 138 -7.47 5.63 -12.75
CA THR A 138 -8.56 4.81 -13.32
C THR A 138 -9.74 4.66 -12.37
N THR A 139 -9.48 4.45 -11.07
CA THR A 139 -10.54 4.36 -10.07
C THR A 139 -11.26 5.69 -9.89
N GLN A 140 -10.53 6.81 -9.89
CA GLN A 140 -11.10 8.15 -9.79
C GLN A 140 -12.04 8.45 -10.96
N LEU A 141 -11.60 8.18 -12.20
CA LEU A 141 -12.41 8.38 -13.40
C LEU A 141 -13.66 7.50 -13.42
N CYS A 142 -13.58 6.26 -12.92
CA CYS A 142 -14.75 5.38 -12.80
C CYS A 142 -15.75 5.91 -11.77
N LEU A 143 -15.30 6.41 -10.62
CA LEU A 143 -16.17 7.01 -9.61
C LEU A 143 -16.85 8.28 -10.13
N GLU A 144 -16.11 9.17 -10.77
CA GLU A 144 -16.69 10.37 -11.42
C GLU A 144 -17.69 10.00 -12.51
N SER A 145 -17.40 8.95 -13.29
CA SER A 145 -18.32 8.43 -14.29
C SER A 145 -19.60 7.86 -13.67
N LEU A 146 -19.50 7.24 -12.49
CA LEU A 146 -20.67 6.78 -11.73
C LEU A 146 -21.49 7.98 -11.22
N GLU A 147 -20.85 9.05 -10.73
CA GLU A 147 -21.55 10.28 -10.31
C GLU A 147 -22.38 10.88 -11.45
N MET A 148 -21.84 10.88 -12.67
CA MET A 148 -22.52 11.41 -13.86
C MET A 148 -23.66 10.52 -14.37
N ARG A 149 -23.56 9.20 -14.17
CA ARG A 149 -24.50 8.21 -14.76
C ARG A 149 -25.59 7.75 -13.80
N LEU A 150 -25.32 7.76 -12.49
CA LEU A 150 -26.29 7.37 -11.47
C LEU A 150 -27.05 8.61 -11.00
N GLU A 151 -28.22 8.82 -11.59
CA GLU A 151 -29.16 9.86 -11.18
C GLU A 151 -29.74 9.56 -9.78
N SER A 152 -30.26 10.61 -9.13
CA SER A 152 -30.78 10.66 -7.75
C SER A 152 -31.97 9.73 -7.43
N ASN A 153 -32.32 8.81 -8.33
CA ASN A 153 -33.39 7.83 -8.14
C ASN A 153 -33.05 6.43 -8.69
N SER A 154 -31.76 6.09 -8.73
CA SER A 154 -31.24 4.79 -9.20
C SER A 154 -31.54 3.60 -8.28
N SER A 155 -32.55 3.71 -7.40
CA SER A 155 -32.93 2.68 -6.42
C SER A 155 -33.39 1.36 -7.06
N ARG A 156 -33.70 1.36 -8.36
CA ARG A 156 -34.03 0.18 -9.16
C ARG A 156 -32.85 -0.39 -9.95
N SER A 157 -31.74 0.33 -10.00
CA SER A 157 -30.57 -0.07 -10.79
C SER A 157 -29.83 -1.21 -10.09
N ILE A 158 -29.51 -2.24 -10.88
CA ILE A 158 -28.66 -3.36 -10.48
C ILE A 158 -27.36 -3.24 -11.27
N LEU A 159 -26.24 -3.17 -10.56
CA LEU A 159 -24.91 -3.09 -11.18
C LEU A 159 -24.12 -4.37 -10.94
N VAL A 160 -23.13 -4.60 -11.80
CA VAL A 160 -22.17 -5.69 -11.68
C VAL A 160 -20.76 -5.09 -11.74
N ASP A 161 -19.94 -5.41 -10.75
CA ASP A 161 -18.56 -4.97 -10.59
C ASP A 161 -17.65 -6.21 -10.72
N ILE A 162 -17.00 -6.35 -11.88
CA ILE A 162 -16.16 -7.50 -12.24
C ILE A 162 -14.71 -7.13 -12.01
N GLY A 163 -14.00 -7.88 -11.17
CA GLY A 163 -12.69 -7.50 -10.66
C GLY A 163 -12.83 -6.45 -9.56
N CYS A 164 -13.70 -6.70 -8.58
CA CYS A 164 -14.12 -5.68 -7.63
C CYS A 164 -12.99 -5.17 -6.72
N GLY A 165 -11.89 -5.92 -6.55
CA GLY A 165 -10.77 -5.51 -5.70
C GLY A 165 -11.23 -5.16 -4.28
N SER A 166 -10.91 -3.96 -3.81
CA SER A 166 -11.36 -3.39 -2.54
C SER A 166 -12.88 -3.16 -2.42
N GLY A 167 -13.62 -3.26 -3.53
CA GLY A 167 -15.07 -2.99 -3.60
C GLY A 167 -15.42 -1.50 -3.70
N ILE A 168 -14.47 -0.62 -3.96
CA ILE A 168 -14.68 0.84 -3.97
C ILE A 168 -15.78 1.29 -4.93
N LEU A 169 -15.83 0.74 -6.15
CA LEU A 169 -16.84 1.11 -7.15
C LEU A 169 -18.23 0.59 -6.75
N SER A 170 -18.30 -0.63 -6.23
CA SER A 170 -19.51 -1.21 -5.67
C SER A 170 -20.10 -0.38 -4.53
N ILE A 171 -19.25 0.03 -3.59
CA ILE A 171 -19.66 0.87 -2.45
C ILE A 171 -20.10 2.24 -2.95
N GLY A 172 -19.30 2.88 -3.82
CA GLY A 172 -19.64 4.17 -4.41
C GLY A 172 -20.98 4.16 -5.13
N SER A 173 -21.28 3.09 -5.88
CA SER A 173 -22.56 2.91 -6.56
C SER A 173 -23.75 2.85 -5.59
N ILE A 174 -23.62 2.11 -4.48
CA ILE A 174 -24.67 2.04 -3.45
C ILE A 174 -24.85 3.41 -2.76
N LEU A 175 -23.76 4.11 -2.45
CA LEU A 175 -23.81 5.45 -1.84
C LEU A 175 -24.46 6.49 -2.76
N LEU A 176 -24.34 6.33 -4.08
CA LEU A 176 -25.04 7.15 -5.08
C LEU A 176 -26.53 6.79 -5.23
N GLY A 177 -26.99 5.71 -4.59
CA GLY A 177 -28.39 5.29 -4.55
C GLY A 177 -28.73 4.10 -5.43
N ALA A 178 -27.75 3.32 -5.91
CA ALA A 178 -28.03 2.05 -6.57
C ALA A 178 -28.78 1.09 -5.62
N GLY A 179 -29.75 0.36 -6.17
CA GLY A 179 -30.55 -0.59 -5.39
C GLY A 179 -29.76 -1.84 -4.99
N LYS A 180 -28.93 -2.36 -5.91
CA LYS A 180 -28.12 -3.55 -5.68
C LYS A 180 -26.85 -3.57 -6.54
N VAL A 181 -25.78 -4.13 -5.99
CA VAL A 181 -24.53 -4.41 -6.72
C VAL A 181 -24.10 -5.86 -6.48
N TYR A 182 -23.68 -6.53 -7.55
CA TYR A 182 -22.96 -7.79 -7.48
C TYR A 182 -21.48 -7.53 -7.75
N ALA A 183 -20.64 -7.80 -6.76
CA ALA A 183 -19.19 -7.63 -6.82
C ALA A 183 -18.53 -9.00 -6.89
N VAL A 184 -17.71 -9.23 -7.91
CA VAL A 184 -17.05 -10.51 -8.14
C VAL A 184 -15.56 -10.29 -8.37
N ASP A 185 -14.74 -11.13 -7.75
CA ASP A 185 -13.31 -11.19 -8.02
C ASP A 185 -12.83 -12.65 -8.03
N THR A 186 -11.72 -12.90 -8.71
CA THR A 186 -11.07 -14.22 -8.72
C THR A 186 -10.17 -14.40 -7.50
N ASP A 187 -9.64 -13.30 -6.95
CA ASP A 187 -8.76 -13.30 -5.78
C ASP A 187 -9.59 -13.30 -4.47
N SER A 188 -9.36 -14.32 -3.65
CA SER A 188 -9.97 -14.44 -2.32
C SER A 188 -9.65 -13.27 -1.39
N LEU A 189 -8.47 -12.64 -1.52
CA LEU A 189 -8.06 -11.49 -0.71
C LEU A 189 -8.85 -10.23 -1.09
N ALA A 190 -9.09 -10.02 -2.39
CA ALA A 190 -9.97 -8.96 -2.88
C ALA A 190 -11.40 -9.14 -2.36
N VAL A 191 -11.96 -10.36 -2.47
CA VAL A 191 -13.29 -10.68 -1.95
C VAL A 191 -13.40 -10.41 -0.44
N GLN A 192 -12.37 -10.76 0.33
CA GLN A 192 -12.32 -10.47 1.76
C GLN A 192 -12.27 -8.96 2.03
N SER A 193 -11.43 -8.22 1.31
CA SER A 193 -11.32 -6.76 1.42
C SER A 193 -12.64 -6.06 1.09
N ALA A 194 -13.29 -6.42 -0.02
CA ALA A 194 -14.60 -5.89 -0.40
C ALA A 194 -15.67 -6.16 0.67
N ARG A 195 -15.67 -7.34 1.31
CA ARG A 195 -16.60 -7.67 2.40
C ARG A 195 -16.34 -6.84 3.67
N ILE A 196 -15.08 -6.56 3.99
CA ILE A 196 -14.69 -5.68 5.11
C ILE A 196 -15.13 -4.26 4.81
N ASN A 197 -14.80 -3.73 3.63
CA ASN A 197 -15.15 -2.38 3.21
C ASN A 197 -16.66 -2.17 3.12
N ARG A 198 -17.43 -3.17 2.67
CA ARG A 198 -18.90 -3.14 2.76
C ARG A 198 -19.40 -2.90 4.19
N LYS A 199 -18.83 -3.63 5.17
CA LYS A 199 -19.20 -3.48 6.59
C LYS A 199 -18.81 -2.10 7.12
N LEU A 200 -17.63 -1.59 6.76
CA LEU A 200 -17.16 -0.25 7.15
C LEU A 200 -18.11 0.87 6.68
N ASN A 201 -18.75 0.69 5.53
CA ASN A 201 -19.74 1.62 4.98
C ASN A 201 -21.19 1.30 5.38
N ARG A 202 -21.40 0.33 6.29
CA ARG A 202 -22.72 -0.08 6.79
C ARG A 202 -23.70 -0.52 5.70
N ILE A 203 -23.18 -1.08 4.61
CA ILE A 203 -24.00 -1.58 3.50
C ILE A 203 -24.44 -3.02 3.80
N LEU A 204 -25.72 -3.31 3.58
CA LEU A 204 -26.27 -4.64 3.85
C LEU A 204 -25.82 -5.66 2.79
N PRO A 205 -25.63 -6.95 3.16
CA PRO A 205 -25.27 -8.00 2.20
C PRO A 205 -26.24 -8.17 1.04
N GLN A 206 -27.51 -7.80 1.22
CA GLN A 206 -28.55 -7.86 0.18
C GLN A 206 -28.41 -6.74 -0.84
N GLN A 207 -27.82 -5.59 -0.45
CA GLN A 207 -27.55 -4.46 -1.32
C GLN A 207 -26.21 -4.65 -2.06
N MET A 208 -25.19 -5.19 -1.40
CA MET A 208 -23.90 -5.51 -2.02
C MET A 208 -23.54 -6.97 -1.75
N VAL A 209 -23.74 -7.79 -2.80
CA VAL A 209 -23.41 -9.21 -2.81
C VAL A 209 -21.96 -9.34 -3.30
N VAL A 210 -21.11 -10.00 -2.52
CA VAL A 210 -19.67 -10.15 -2.83
C VAL A 210 -19.32 -11.62 -2.90
N GLU A 211 -18.93 -12.09 -4.08
CA GLU A 211 -18.63 -13.50 -4.35
C GLU A 211 -17.26 -13.68 -5.00
N GLN A 212 -16.66 -14.84 -4.77
CA GLN A 212 -15.49 -15.25 -5.52
C GLN A 212 -15.95 -16.01 -6.77
N GLY A 213 -15.43 -15.65 -7.94
CA GLY A 213 -15.84 -16.31 -9.18
C GLY A 213 -15.00 -15.95 -10.38
N SER A 214 -14.92 -16.88 -11.32
CA SER A 214 -14.33 -16.70 -12.65
C SER A 214 -15.38 -17.02 -13.72
N VAL A 215 -15.19 -16.47 -14.92
CA VAL A 215 -15.92 -16.89 -16.13
C VAL A 215 -15.41 -18.23 -16.67
N GLU A 216 -14.20 -18.63 -16.27
CA GLU A 216 -13.63 -19.94 -16.57
C GLU A 216 -14.22 -20.96 -15.57
N ARG A 217 -14.90 -21.97 -16.11
CA ARG A 217 -15.60 -23.04 -15.35
C ARG A 217 -14.65 -24.03 -14.72
#